data_AF-A0A8T0DRR9-F1
#
_entry.id   AF-A0A8T0DRR9-F1
#
_cell.length_a   1.000
_cell.length_b   1.000
_cell.length_c   1.000
_cell.angle_alpha   90.00
_cell.angle_beta   90.00
_cell.angle_gamma   90.00
#
_symmetry.space_group_name_H-M   'P 1'
#
loop_
_entity.id
_entity.type
_entity.pdbx_description
1 polymer ?
#
loop_
_entity_poly.entity_id
_entity_poly.type
_entity_poly.pdbx_seq_one_letter_code
_entity_poly.pdbx_strand_id
1 'polypeptide(L)'
;MAFESRSFPRYHWVRRIRNRNIASELVKVQPFIYTACCLNIEPSSAVEALEEPFAIFCVPVAAFGVANVSQSIKTYDGSVFIRTILSENADYDALRCRTRFRSHDSCFWFVRLLEYSVQYNEIENEFVLMVQFLSIIHEFHLREPVFAAMPSMYAYCWKLPCCNAHPI
;
A
#
# COMPACT_ATOMS: atom_id res chain seq x y z
N MET A 1 -34.32 -15.08 -12.14
CA MET A 1 -33.11 -15.47 -12.90
C MET A 1 -31.91 -14.98 -12.12
N ALA A 2 -31.19 -15.90 -11.48
CA ALA A 2 -29.97 -15.58 -10.75
C ALA A 2 -28.86 -15.31 -11.77
N PHE A 3 -28.22 -14.15 -11.68
CA PHE A 3 -26.96 -13.92 -12.41
C PHE A 3 -25.91 -14.79 -11.73
N GLU A 4 -25.56 -15.89 -12.40
CA GLU A 4 -24.38 -16.69 -12.08
C GLU A 4 -23.18 -15.75 -12.02
N SER A 5 -22.61 -15.63 -10.81
CA SER A 5 -21.35 -14.97 -10.57
C SER A 5 -20.27 -15.70 -11.35
N ARG A 6 -19.98 -15.22 -12.56
CA ARG A 6 -18.80 -15.63 -13.30
C ARG A 6 -17.60 -15.35 -12.42
N SER A 7 -17.07 -16.40 -11.79
CA SER A 7 -15.78 -16.38 -11.11
C SER A 7 -14.72 -16.13 -12.17
N PHE A 8 -14.43 -14.85 -12.43
CA PHE A 8 -13.31 -14.47 -13.27
C PHE A 8 -12.05 -15.11 -12.69
N PRO A 9 -11.18 -15.71 -13.51
CA PRO A 9 -9.84 -16.07 -13.06
C PRO A 9 -9.23 -14.82 -12.43
N ARG A 10 -8.69 -14.93 -11.20
CA ARG A 10 -8.04 -13.82 -10.47
C ARG A 10 -6.79 -13.39 -11.24
N TYR A 11 -6.97 -12.67 -12.34
CA TYR A 11 -5.87 -12.13 -13.11
C TYR A 11 -5.13 -11.10 -12.26
N HIS A 12 -3.80 -11.17 -12.25
CA HIS A 12 -2.95 -10.21 -11.56
C HIS A 12 -3.38 -8.78 -11.90
N TRP A 13 -3.59 -7.94 -10.90
CA TRP A 13 -4.19 -6.60 -11.02
C TRP A 13 -3.50 -5.72 -12.07
N VAL A 14 -2.18 -5.89 -12.22
CA VAL A 14 -1.32 -5.28 -13.25
C VAL A 14 -1.85 -5.46 -14.67
N ARG A 15 -2.57 -6.55 -14.98
CA ARG A 15 -3.15 -6.76 -16.31
C ARG A 15 -4.17 -5.69 -16.71
N ARG A 16 -4.71 -4.95 -15.74
CA ARG A 16 -5.63 -3.82 -15.95
C ARG A 16 -4.91 -2.53 -16.38
N ILE A 17 -3.58 -2.49 -16.26
CA ILE A 17 -2.74 -1.38 -16.71
C ILE A 17 -2.44 -1.53 -18.20
N ARG A 18 -2.85 -0.52 -18.99
CA ARG A 18 -2.65 -0.52 -20.44
C ARG A 18 -1.19 -0.30 -20.84
N ASN A 19 -0.48 0.56 -20.10
CA ASN A 19 0.94 0.81 -20.34
C ASN A 19 1.75 -0.44 -19.96
N ARG A 20 2.24 -1.16 -20.99
CA ARG A 20 2.94 -2.43 -20.80
C ARG A 20 4.30 -2.29 -20.13
N ASN A 21 4.98 -1.16 -20.30
CA ASN A 21 6.27 -0.90 -19.66
C ASN A 21 6.07 -0.78 -18.14
N ILE A 22 5.17 0.12 -17.72
CA ILE A 22 4.80 0.27 -16.31
C ILE A 22 4.27 -1.05 -15.74
N ALA A 23 3.40 -1.74 -16.48
CA ALA A 23 2.85 -3.02 -16.04
C ALA A 23 3.95 -4.07 -15.80
N SER A 24 4.95 -4.16 -16.68
CA SER A 24 6.06 -5.11 -16.54
C SER A 24 6.93 -4.85 -15.31
N GLU A 25 7.05 -3.61 -14.87
CA GLU A 25 7.79 -3.26 -13.66
C GLU A 25 6.96 -3.56 -12.40
N LEU A 26 5.69 -3.18 -12.43
CA LEU A 26 4.77 -3.35 -11.30
C LEU A 26 4.41 -4.81 -10.99
N VAL A 27 4.73 -5.76 -11.87
CA VAL A 27 4.58 -7.20 -11.59
C VAL A 27 5.46 -7.67 -10.44
N LYS A 28 6.50 -6.90 -10.09
CA LYS A 28 7.41 -7.19 -8.96
C LYS A 28 6.78 -6.90 -7.60
N VAL A 29 5.67 -6.16 -7.56
CA VAL A 29 4.95 -5.85 -6.32
C VAL A 29 4.22 -7.12 -5.86
N GLN A 30 4.68 -7.68 -4.75
CA GLN A 30 4.16 -8.92 -4.17
C GLN A 30 3.60 -8.67 -2.77
N PRO A 31 2.50 -9.34 -2.39
CA PRO A 31 1.89 -9.16 -1.08
C PRO A 31 2.85 -9.44 0.07
N PHE A 32 2.92 -8.53 1.04
CA PHE A 32 3.76 -8.66 2.24
C PHE A 32 3.11 -8.07 3.49
N ILE A 33 2.12 -7.17 3.36
CA ILE A 33 1.52 -6.45 4.49
C ILE A 33 0.83 -7.42 5.44
N TYR A 34 0.03 -8.34 4.91
CA TYR A 34 -0.69 -9.33 5.72
C TYR A 34 0.27 -10.19 6.55
N THR A 35 1.32 -10.68 5.90
CA THR A 35 2.44 -11.40 6.53
C THR A 35 3.06 -10.60 7.66
N ALA A 36 3.40 -9.33 7.40
CA ALA A 36 4.00 -8.44 8.40
C ALA A 36 3.03 -8.15 9.57
N CYS A 37 1.73 -8.03 9.32
CA CYS A 37 0.74 -7.91 10.38
C CYS A 37 0.69 -9.18 11.25
N CYS A 38 0.64 -10.37 10.66
CA CYS A 38 0.61 -11.63 11.41
C CYS A 38 1.84 -11.79 12.32
N LEU A 39 3.04 -11.47 11.83
CA LEU A 39 4.29 -11.53 12.61
C LEU A 39 4.32 -10.57 13.80
N ASN A 40 3.64 -9.43 13.72
CA ASN A 40 3.55 -8.49 14.84
C ASN A 40 2.53 -8.90 15.91
N ILE A 41 1.62 -9.84 15.60
CA ILE A 41 0.58 -10.27 16.53
C ILE A 41 0.94 -11.61 17.19
N GLU A 42 1.52 -12.54 16.44
CA GLU A 42 2.05 -13.79 16.97
C GLU A 42 3.46 -14.02 16.39
N PRO A 43 4.48 -14.31 17.22
CA PRO A 43 5.79 -14.74 16.72
C PRO A 43 5.67 -16.17 16.19
N SER A 44 4.99 -16.36 15.07
CA SER A 44 4.88 -17.65 14.39
C SER A 44 6.09 -17.87 13.50
N SER A 45 6.76 -18.99 13.73
CA SER A 45 8.07 -19.39 13.18
C SER A 45 8.09 -19.78 11.69
N ALA A 46 7.10 -19.36 10.90
CA ALA A 46 6.97 -19.81 9.50
C ALA A 46 6.77 -18.70 8.46
N VAL A 47 6.87 -17.42 8.86
CA VAL A 47 6.69 -16.32 7.90
C VAL A 47 7.96 -15.49 7.84
N GLU A 48 8.77 -15.72 6.80
CA GLU A 48 9.91 -14.86 6.51
C GLU A 48 9.39 -13.52 6.00
N ALA A 49 9.66 -12.44 6.73
CA ALA A 49 9.45 -11.09 6.22
C ALA A 49 10.34 -10.90 4.99
N LEU A 50 9.79 -10.37 3.90
CA LEU A 50 10.60 -9.98 2.76
C LEU A 50 11.49 -8.82 3.19
N GLU A 51 12.81 -8.97 3.11
CA GLU A 51 13.77 -7.99 3.63
C GLU A 51 13.61 -6.61 2.96
N GLU A 52 13.26 -6.56 1.67
CA GLU A 52 13.15 -5.29 0.93
C GLU A 52 12.05 -5.32 -0.16
N PRO A 53 10.76 -5.35 0.20
CA PRO A 53 9.67 -5.55 -0.74
C PRO A 53 9.46 -4.34 -1.65
N PHE A 54 8.95 -4.62 -2.85
CA PHE A 54 8.45 -3.58 -3.74
C PHE A 54 7.01 -3.23 -3.41
N ALA A 55 6.70 -1.93 -3.42
CA ALA A 55 5.37 -1.43 -3.11
C ALA A 55 5.03 -0.22 -3.99
N ILE A 56 3.78 0.20 -3.89
CA ILE A 56 3.29 1.40 -4.58
C ILE A 56 2.80 2.38 -3.54
N PHE A 57 3.39 3.57 -3.50
CA PHE A 57 2.83 4.68 -2.75
C PHE A 57 1.79 5.37 -3.61
N CYS A 58 0.66 5.67 -2.99
CA CYS A 58 -0.39 6.52 -3.51
C CYS A 58 -0.43 7.78 -2.64
N VAL A 59 -0.13 8.93 -3.25
CA VAL A 59 -0.15 10.23 -2.57
C VAL A 59 -1.24 11.08 -3.21
N PRO A 60 -2.28 11.48 -2.45
CA PRO A 60 -3.33 12.36 -2.95
C PRO A 60 -2.75 13.71 -3.40
N VAL A 61 -3.24 14.27 -4.52
CA VAL A 61 -2.75 15.57 -5.02
C VAL A 61 -3.02 16.69 -4.03
N ALA A 62 -4.13 16.61 -3.28
CA ALA A 62 -4.46 17.55 -2.22
C ALA A 62 -3.47 17.55 -1.05
N ALA A 63 -2.67 16.49 -0.90
CA ALA A 63 -1.66 16.42 0.14
C ALA A 63 -0.41 17.26 -0.21
N PHE A 64 -0.16 17.59 -1.48
CA PHE A 64 1.01 18.39 -1.85
C PHE A 64 0.89 19.83 -1.34
N GLY A 65 1.84 20.25 -0.49
CA GLY A 65 1.87 21.60 0.09
C GLY A 65 1.20 21.73 1.46
N VAL A 66 0.70 20.63 2.04
CA VAL A 66 0.21 20.58 3.41
C VAL A 66 1.33 20.05 4.32
N ALA A 67 1.46 20.57 5.55
CA ALA A 67 2.51 20.17 6.49
C ALA A 67 2.52 18.66 6.83
N ASN A 68 1.38 17.96 6.64
CA ASN A 68 1.18 16.56 7.03
C ASN A 68 0.98 15.61 5.84
N VAL A 69 1.76 15.75 4.76
CA VAL A 69 1.72 14.84 3.59
C VAL A 69 1.82 13.38 4.03
N SER A 70 2.65 13.13 5.05
CA SER A 70 2.87 11.83 5.68
C SER A 70 1.60 11.10 6.08
N GLN A 71 0.59 11.80 6.57
CA GLN A 71 -0.65 11.19 7.05
C GLN A 71 -1.58 10.75 5.93
N SER A 72 -1.32 11.19 4.70
CA SER A 72 -2.17 10.94 3.53
C SER A 72 -1.64 9.82 2.63
N ILE A 73 -0.44 9.30 2.90
CA ILE A 73 0.19 8.27 2.06
C ILE A 73 -0.48 6.92 2.31
N LYS A 74 -0.81 6.24 1.22
CA LYS A 74 -1.28 4.86 1.25
C LYS A 74 -0.31 3.98 0.48
N THR A 75 0.08 2.85 1.05
CA THR A 75 0.92 1.86 0.38
C THR A 75 0.09 0.68 -0.09
N TYR A 76 0.32 0.26 -1.33
CA TYR A 76 -0.23 -0.96 -1.89
C TYR A 76 0.87 -1.99 -2.11
N ASP A 77 0.65 -3.21 -1.62
CA ASP A 77 1.58 -4.34 -1.75
C ASP A 77 1.19 -5.33 -2.86
N GLY A 78 0.20 -5.02 -3.69
CA GLY A 78 -0.31 -5.96 -4.68
C GLY A 78 -1.53 -6.76 -4.20
N SER A 79 -1.90 -6.63 -2.92
CA SER A 79 -3.12 -7.22 -2.37
C SER A 79 -4.00 -6.19 -1.66
N VAL A 80 -3.42 -5.37 -0.78
CA VAL A 80 -4.17 -4.46 0.10
C VAL A 80 -3.52 -3.09 0.19
N PHE A 81 -4.34 -2.08 0.48
CA PHE A 81 -3.88 -0.76 0.88
C PHE A 81 -3.71 -0.65 2.40
N ILE A 82 -2.61 -0.07 2.85
CA ILE A 82 -2.38 0.30 4.25
C ILE A 82 -2.00 1.77 4.35
N ARG A 83 -2.38 2.44 5.44
CA ARG A 83 -1.89 3.78 5.73
C ARG A 83 -0.38 3.72 5.99
N THR A 84 0.34 4.73 5.55
CA THR A 84 1.80 4.75 5.64
C THR A 84 2.28 6.05 6.23
N ILE A 85 3.18 5.96 7.20
CA ILE A 85 3.86 7.10 7.81
C ILE A 85 5.35 6.94 7.51
N LEU A 86 5.96 7.96 6.94
CA LEU A 86 7.41 7.96 6.75
C LEU A 86 8.08 8.60 7.96
N SER A 87 9.21 8.05 8.37
CA SER A 87 10.03 8.67 9.42
C SER A 87 10.59 10.02 8.95
N GLU A 88 11.09 10.83 9.87
CA GLU A 88 11.80 12.08 9.55
C GLU A 88 13.04 11.85 8.67
N ASN A 89 13.60 10.63 8.68
CA ASN A 89 14.75 10.23 7.87
C ASN A 89 14.38 9.91 6.42
N ALA A 90 13.09 9.76 6.10
CA ALA A 90 12.64 9.54 4.74
C ALA A 90 12.53 10.88 4.00
N ASP A 91 13.17 11.00 2.84
CA ASP A 91 13.12 12.21 2.01
C ASP A 91 11.72 12.39 1.38
N TYR A 92 10.86 13.15 2.06
CA TYR A 92 9.53 13.53 1.59
C TYR A 92 9.56 14.35 0.29
N ASP A 93 10.61 15.14 0.07
CA ASP A 93 10.70 15.98 -1.12
C ASP A 93 10.88 15.14 -2.38
N ALA A 94 11.40 13.93 -2.24
CA ALA A 94 11.47 12.94 -3.31
C ALA A 94 10.08 12.46 -3.78
N LEU A 95 9.02 12.60 -2.97
CA LEU A 95 7.63 12.28 -3.33
C LEU A 95 6.84 13.45 -3.91
N ARG A 96 7.50 14.56 -4.28
CA ARG A 96 6.81 15.66 -4.96
C ARG A 96 6.54 15.31 -6.42
N CYS A 97 5.26 15.24 -6.80
CA CYS A 97 4.85 15.04 -8.18
C CYS A 97 5.44 16.14 -9.08
N ARG A 98 6.21 15.76 -10.10
CA ARG A 98 6.83 16.71 -11.05
C ARG A 98 5.94 17.02 -12.25
N THR A 99 4.81 16.34 -12.35
CA THR A 99 3.93 16.41 -13.52
C THR A 99 2.99 17.62 -13.43
N ARG A 100 2.97 18.45 -14.49
CA ARG A 100 2.10 19.64 -14.57
C ARG A 100 0.62 19.30 -14.84
N PHE A 101 0.34 18.09 -15.33
CA PHE A 101 -1.01 17.64 -15.65
C PHE A 101 -1.67 17.01 -14.42
N ARG A 102 -2.33 17.87 -13.63
CA ARG A 102 -3.01 17.52 -12.36
C ARG A 102 -4.38 16.85 -12.54
N SER A 103 -4.63 16.17 -13.67
CA SER A 103 -5.94 15.57 -13.96
C SER A 103 -6.27 14.34 -13.11
N HIS A 104 -5.47 14.03 -12.10
CA HIS A 104 -5.61 12.84 -11.27
C HIS A 104 -5.65 13.26 -9.80
N ASP A 105 -6.57 12.67 -9.04
CA ASP A 105 -6.72 12.94 -7.61
C ASP A 105 -5.53 12.39 -6.78
N SER A 106 -4.67 11.57 -7.38
CA SER A 106 -3.50 10.97 -6.73
C SER A 106 -2.37 10.71 -7.73
N CYS A 107 -1.16 10.71 -7.20
CA CYS A 107 0.07 10.36 -7.89
C CYS A 107 0.64 9.07 -7.29
N PHE A 108 1.42 8.33 -8.09
CA PHE A 108 1.95 7.03 -7.69
C PHE A 108 3.46 6.96 -7.78
N TRP A 109 4.08 6.28 -6.83
CA TRP A 109 5.51 5.99 -6.83
C TRP A 109 5.72 4.50 -6.70
N PHE A 110 6.54 3.95 -7.60
CA PHE A 110 7.05 2.60 -7.45
C PHE A 110 8.28 2.67 -6.55
N VAL A 111 8.19 2.00 -5.40
CA VAL A 111 9.21 2.11 -4.34
C VAL A 111 9.71 0.73 -3.93
N ARG A 112 10.92 0.71 -3.40
CA ARG A 112 11.47 -0.41 -2.64
C ARG A 112 11.59 0.02 -1.19
N LEU A 113 11.01 -0.72 -0.26
CA LEU A 113 11.15 -0.45 1.17
C LEU A 113 12.45 -1.09 1.63
N LEU A 114 13.35 -0.31 2.24
CA LEU A 114 14.65 -0.78 2.71
C LEU A 114 14.63 -1.06 4.21
N GLU A 115 13.88 -0.24 4.95
CA GLU A 115 13.63 -0.46 6.37
C GLU A 115 12.21 -0.02 6.70
N TYR A 116 11.40 -0.96 7.18
CA TYR A 116 10.01 -0.73 7.51
C TYR A 116 9.56 -1.61 8.69
N SER A 117 8.47 -1.19 9.33
CA SER A 117 7.73 -2.03 10.28
C SER A 117 6.24 -1.80 10.09
N VAL A 118 5.43 -2.78 10.46
CA VAL A 118 3.98 -2.61 10.54
C VAL A 118 3.63 -2.55 12.03
N GLN A 119 2.90 -1.51 12.43
CA GLN A 119 2.56 -1.29 13.84
C GLN A 119 1.04 -1.22 13.98
N TYR A 120 0.53 -1.70 15.10
CA TYR A 120 -0.87 -1.53 15.45
C TYR A 120 -1.06 -0.23 16.21
N ASN A 121 -1.88 0.67 15.67
CA ASN A 121 -2.33 1.87 16.38
C ASN A 121 -3.62 1.54 17.14
N GLU A 122 -3.52 1.41 18.46
CA GLU A 122 -4.66 1.10 19.34
C GLU A 122 -5.71 2.22 19.36
N ILE A 123 -5.29 3.49 19.23
CA ILE A 123 -6.20 4.65 19.31
C ILE A 123 -7.12 4.69 18.10
N GLU A 124 -6.55 4.47 16.91
CA GLU A 124 -7.28 4.48 15.64
C GLU A 124 -7.79 3.10 15.24
N ASN A 125 -7.44 2.07 16.02
CA ASN A 125 -7.81 0.67 15.80
C ASN A 125 -7.42 0.18 14.39
N GLU A 126 -6.20 0.51 13.96
CA GLU A 126 -5.70 0.20 12.60
C GLU A 126 -4.22 -0.19 12.57
N PHE A 127 -3.83 -1.00 11.58
CA PHE A 127 -2.41 -1.21 11.27
C PHE A 127 -1.89 -0.08 10.39
N VAL A 128 -0.69 0.40 10.72
CA VAL A 128 0.03 1.44 10.00
C VAL A 128 1.40 0.91 9.57
N LEU A 129 1.78 1.19 8.33
CA LEU A 129 3.12 0.92 7.82
C LEU A 129 4.04 2.09 8.17
N MET A 130 5.04 1.84 9.00
CA MET A 130 6.09 2.79 9.34
C MET A 130 7.30 2.55 8.44
N VAL A 131 7.68 3.54 7.63
CA VAL A 131 8.81 3.41 6.69
C VAL A 131 9.94 4.32 7.14
N GLN A 132 11.10 3.73 7.45
CA GLN A 132 12.29 4.47 7.85
C GLN A 132 13.13 4.85 6.63
N PHE A 133 13.44 3.86 5.78
CA PHE A 133 14.21 4.05 4.57
C PHE A 133 13.53 3.41 3.36
N LEU A 134 13.60 4.09 2.23
CA LEU A 134 13.05 3.62 0.97
C LEU A 134 13.90 4.10 -0.21
N SER A 135 13.81 3.38 -1.32
CA SER A 135 14.33 3.79 -2.62
C SER A 135 13.16 4.06 -3.56
N ILE A 136 13.09 5.27 -4.12
CA ILE A 136 12.13 5.60 -5.16
C ILE A 136 12.71 5.14 -6.50
N ILE A 137 12.00 4.24 -7.18
CA ILE A 137 12.41 3.72 -8.48
C ILE A 137 11.95 4.68 -9.56
N HIS A 138 10.66 5.03 -9.59
CA HIS A 138 10.13 6.12 -10.42
C HIS A 138 8.71 6.55 -10.01
N GLU A 139 8.33 7.75 -10.45
CA GLU A 139 6.98 8.30 -10.42
C GLU A 139 6.18 7.81 -11.63
N PHE A 140 4.91 7.46 -11.45
CA PHE A 140 4.01 7.11 -12.55
C PHE A 140 2.57 7.58 -12.31
N HIS A 141 1.79 7.66 -13.40
CA HIS A 141 0.41 8.10 -13.37
C HIS A 141 -0.46 7.14 -14.17
N LEU A 142 -1.61 6.78 -13.61
CA LEU A 142 -2.61 5.97 -14.27
C LEU A 142 -3.88 6.80 -14.47
N ARG A 143 -4.48 6.69 -15.65
CA ARG A 143 -5.78 7.32 -15.93
C ARG A 143 -6.93 6.46 -15.45
N GLU A 144 -6.70 5.16 -15.39
CA GLU A 144 -7.70 4.18 -14.98
C GLU A 144 -7.75 4.04 -13.45
N PRO A 145 -8.93 3.83 -12.86
CA PRO A 145 -9.11 3.67 -11.41
C PRO A 145 -8.72 2.27 -10.94
N VAL A 146 -7.56 1.75 -11.38
CA VAL A 146 -7.07 0.40 -11.04
C VAL A 146 -7.03 0.22 -9.53
N PHE A 147 -6.56 1.25 -8.83
CA PHE A 147 -6.40 1.24 -7.38
C PHE A 147 -7.68 1.55 -6.59
N ALA A 148 -8.68 2.20 -7.18
CA ALA A 148 -9.93 2.52 -6.47
C ALA A 148 -10.73 1.28 -6.06
N ALA A 149 -10.52 0.16 -6.77
CA ALA A 149 -11.18 -1.12 -6.50
C ALA A 149 -10.36 -2.05 -5.58
N MET A 150 -9.17 -1.64 -5.13
CA MET A 150 -8.33 -2.49 -4.28
C MET A 150 -8.75 -2.37 -2.82
N PRO A 151 -8.78 -3.48 -2.08
CA PRO A 151 -9.26 -3.48 -0.71
C PRO A 151 -8.29 -2.75 0.22
N SER A 152 -8.83 -2.14 1.27
CA SER A 152 -8.04 -1.63 2.40
C SER A 152 -7.75 -2.74 3.40
N MET A 153 -6.59 -2.71 4.06
CA MET A 153 -6.23 -3.61 5.14
C MET A 153 -7.24 -3.56 6.30
N TYR A 154 -7.88 -2.40 6.51
CA TYR A 154 -8.95 -2.24 7.48
C TYR A 154 -10.11 -3.24 7.27
N ALA A 155 -10.39 -3.62 6.02
CA ALA A 155 -11.41 -4.61 5.70
C ALA A 155 -11.07 -6.04 6.19
N TYR A 156 -9.81 -6.28 6.53
CA TYR A 156 -9.31 -7.56 7.02
C TYR A 156 -9.03 -7.58 8.53
N CYS A 157 -8.85 -6.43 9.19
CA CYS A 157 -8.64 -6.35 10.64
C CYS A 157 -9.70 -7.15 11.42
N TRP A 158 -10.98 -6.99 11.07
CA TRP A 158 -12.10 -7.70 11.71
C TRP A 158 -12.09 -9.23 11.56
N LYS A 159 -11.26 -9.78 10.66
CA LYS A 159 -11.13 -11.22 10.41
C LYS A 159 -9.84 -11.82 10.95
N LEU A 160 -8.92 -10.99 11.45
CA LEU A 160 -7.78 -11.48 12.18
C LEU A 160 -8.28 -11.94 13.57
N PRO A 161 -7.95 -13.16 14.04
CA PRO A 161 -8.42 -13.71 15.33
C PRO A 161 -8.17 -12.83 16.56
N CYS A 162 -7.37 -11.78 16.39
CA CYS A 162 -6.70 -10.99 17.41
C CYS A 162 -7.39 -9.65 17.70
N CYS A 163 -8.34 -9.21 16.87
CA CYS A 163 -9.17 -8.03 17.17
C CYS A 163 -10.22 -8.29 18.27
N ASN A 164 -10.19 -9.46 18.90
CA ASN A 164 -10.98 -9.81 20.08
C ASN A 164 -10.43 -9.22 21.40
N ALA A 165 -9.43 -8.33 21.36
CA ALA A 165 -9.02 -7.52 22.51
C ALA A 165 -10.04 -6.40 22.78
N HIS A 166 -11.31 -6.76 22.96
CA HIS A 166 -12.26 -5.94 23.68
C HIS A 166 -12.18 -6.38 25.15
N PRO A 167 -11.89 -5.48 26.11
CA PRO A 167 -12.28 -5.75 27.48
C PRO A 167 -13.81 -5.79 27.51
N ILE A 168 -14.36 -6.88 28.06
CA ILE A 168 -15.75 -6.93 28.54
C ILE A 168 -15.91 -5.89 29.66
#